data_AF-A0A940ZEQ9-F1
#
_entry.id   AF-A0A940ZEQ9-F1
#
_cell.length_a   1.000
_cell.length_b   1.000
_cell.length_c   1.000
_cell.angle_alpha   90.00
_cell.angle_beta   90.00
_cell.angle_gamma   90.00
#
_symmetry.space_group_name_H-M   'P 1'
#
loop_
_entity.id
_entity.type
_entity.pdbx_description
1 polymer ?
#
loop_
_entity_poly.entity_id
_entity_poly.type
_entity_poly.pdbx_seq_one_letter_code
_entity_poly.pdbx_strand_id
1 'polypeptide(L)' 'LKYRNHLVKIKTFAPVEGRRNFKGKLLGVEGDLVQVEVDGRGYRIPQGSIAKANLEIEF' A
#
# COMPACT_ATOMS: atom_id res chain seq x y z
N LEU A 1 -2.09 -11.99 -15.93
CA LEU A 1 -1.88 -11.83 -14.46
C LEU A 1 -0.86 -10.71 -14.20
N LYS A 2 -1.21 -9.42 -14.41
CA LYS A 2 -0.19 -8.39 -14.72
C LYS A 2 0.30 -7.47 -13.58
N TYR A 3 -0.08 -7.67 -12.31
CA TYR A 3 0.29 -6.69 -11.25
C TYR A 3 0.78 -7.24 -9.90
N ARG A 4 0.90 -8.57 -9.73
CA ARG A 4 1.34 -9.18 -8.46
C ARG A 4 2.87 -9.15 -8.34
N ASN A 5 3.40 -8.06 -7.76
CA ASN A 5 4.75 -7.89 -7.13
C ASN A 5 5.29 -6.44 -7.21
N HIS A 6 4.53 -5.48 -7.73
CA HIS A 6 5.03 -4.11 -7.84
C HIS A 6 5.21 -3.46 -6.47
N LEU A 7 6.33 -2.76 -6.31
CA LEU A 7 6.59 -1.97 -5.12
C LEU A 7 5.66 -0.75 -5.13
N VAL A 8 5.02 -0.49 -4.00
CA VAL A 8 4.15 0.65 -3.78
C VAL A 8 4.62 1.38 -2.54
N LYS A 9 4.64 2.70 -2.66
CA LYS A 9 4.94 3.63 -1.57
C LYS A 9 3.67 4.40 -1.22
N ILE A 10 3.07 4.03 -0.10
CA ILE A 10 1.86 4.67 0.42
C ILE A 10 2.26 5.53 1.61
N LYS A 11 1.83 6.79 1.57
CA LYS A 11 1.94 7.75 2.65
C LYS A 11 0.54 8.05 3.15
N THR A 12 0.29 7.80 4.42
CA THR A 12 -0.99 8.08 5.08
C THR A 12 -0.88 9.39 5.85
N PHE A 13 -1.99 10.15 5.93
CA PHE A 13 -2.01 11.37 6.74
C PHE A 13 -2.19 11.03 8.23
N ALA A 14 -2.96 9.98 8.51
CA ALA A 14 -3.12 9.41 9.84
C ALA A 14 -2.16 8.22 10.02
N PRO A 15 -1.64 7.97 11.24
CA PRO A 15 -0.91 6.74 11.53
C PRO A 15 -1.85 5.53 11.37
N VAL A 16 -1.54 4.66 10.41
CA VAL A 16 -2.21 3.38 10.24
C VAL A 16 -1.31 2.34 10.89
N GLU A 17 -1.80 1.60 11.89
CA GLU A 17 -0.98 0.65 12.67
C GLU A 17 0.36 1.24 13.19
N GLY A 18 0.33 2.51 13.61
CA GLY A 18 1.53 3.21 14.12
C GLY A 18 2.54 3.64 13.04
N ARG A 19 2.27 3.37 11.75
CA ARG A 19 3.12 3.77 10.62
C ARG A 19 2.39 4.76 9.72
N ARG A 20 3.14 5.73 9.19
CA ARG A 20 2.64 6.73 8.23
C ARG A 20 3.17 6.53 6.81
N ASN A 21 4.20 5.70 6.69
CA ASN A 21 4.85 5.37 5.43
C ASN A 21 4.89 3.86 5.30
N PHE A 22 4.31 3.36 4.22
CA PHE A 22 4.32 1.95 3.85
C PHE A 22 5.08 1.86 2.54
N LYS A 23 6.17 1.09 2.54
CA LYS A 23 6.91 0.72 1.35
C LYS A 23 6.90 -0.80 1.27
N GLY A 24 6.21 -1.34 0.30
CA GLY A 24 6.00 -2.78 0.20
C GLY A 24 5.46 -3.17 -1.15
N LYS A 25 5.06 -4.41 -1.33
CA LYS A 25 4.44 -4.89 -2.55
C LYS A 25 2.94 -4.64 -2.52
N LEU A 26 2.35 -4.11 -3.58
CA LEU A 26 0.90 -4.04 -3.69
C LEU A 26 0.35 -5.45 -3.91
N LEU A 27 -0.42 -5.96 -2.96
CA LEU A 27 -1.11 -7.26 -3.09
C LEU A 27 -2.40 -7.11 -3.90
N GLY A 28 -3.11 -6.00 -3.70
CA GLY A 28 -4.36 -5.70 -4.39
C GLY A 28 -5.11 -4.53 -3.76
N VAL A 29 -6.28 -4.23 -4.30
CA VAL A 29 -7.22 -3.26 -3.76
C VAL A 29 -8.58 -3.96 -3.65
N GLU A 30 -9.18 -3.95 -2.46
CA GLU A 30 -10.52 -4.49 -2.19
C GLU A 30 -11.43 -3.35 -1.75
N GLY A 31 -12.34 -2.92 -2.63
CA GLY A 31 -13.21 -1.77 -2.38
C GLY A 31 -12.38 -0.50 -2.11
N ASP A 32 -12.55 0.07 -0.92
CA ASP A 32 -11.81 1.24 -0.42
C ASP A 32 -10.55 0.89 0.38
N LEU A 33 -10.15 -0.39 0.43
CA LEU A 33 -8.96 -0.85 1.16
C LEU A 33 -7.84 -1.24 0.20
N VAL A 34 -6.67 -0.62 0.36
CA VAL A 34 -5.45 -0.97 -0.35
C VAL A 34 -4.65 -1.96 0.47
N GLN A 35 -4.33 -3.11 -0.12
CA GLN A 35 -3.62 -4.20 0.55
C GLN A 35 -2.16 -4.24 0.09
N VAL A 36 -1.23 -4.07 1.03
CA VAL A 36 0.21 -4.00 0.76
C VAL A 36 1.00 -4.94 1.64
N GLU A 37 1.94 -5.68 1.10
CA GLU A 37 2.87 -6.52 1.85
C GLU A 37 4.16 -5.74 2.13
N VAL A 38 4.39 -5.41 3.40
CA VAL A 38 5.64 -4.80 3.86
C VAL A 38 6.37 -5.82 4.71
N ASP A 39 7.57 -6.22 4.30
CA ASP A 39 8.43 -7.14 5.05
C ASP A 39 7.75 -8.49 5.36
N GLY A 40 6.99 -9.04 4.39
CA GLY A 40 6.22 -10.28 4.55
C GLY A 40 4.96 -10.17 5.41
N ARG A 41 4.60 -8.96 5.88
CA ARG A 41 3.32 -8.69 6.56
C ARG A 41 2.38 -7.92 5.65
N GLY A 42 1.16 -8.43 5.47
CA GLY A 42 0.09 -7.75 4.77
C GLY A 42 -0.56 -6.67 5.64
N TYR A 43 -0.52 -5.43 5.17
CA TYR A 43 -1.18 -4.26 5.74
C TYR A 43 -2.38 -3.87 4.88
N ARG A 44 -3.46 -3.46 5.55
CA ARG A 44 -4.68 -2.96 4.91
C ARG A 44 -4.81 -1.48 5.23
N ILE A 45 -4.69 -0.65 4.20
CA ILE A 45 -4.69 0.79 4.34
C ILE A 45 -5.97 1.32 3.71
N PRO A 46 -6.88 1.93 4.48
CA PRO A 46 -8.08 2.53 3.91
C PRO A 46 -7.70 3.72 3.04
N GLN A 47 -8.27 3.80 1.84
CA GLN A 47 -8.08 4.90 0.90
C GLN A 47 -8.41 6.24 1.54
N GLY A 48 -9.42 6.26 2.40
CA GLY A 48 -9.77 7.40 3.23
C GLY A 48 -8.61 7.94 4.07
N SER A 49 -7.65 7.11 4.49
CA SER A 49 -6.46 7.52 5.28
C SER A 49 -5.21 7.77 4.42
N ILE A 50 -5.26 7.49 3.11
CA ILE A 50 -4.13 7.65 2.20
C ILE A 50 -4.00 9.13 1.83
N ALA A 51 -2.88 9.74 2.20
CA ALA A 51 -2.53 11.08 1.73
C ALA A 51 -1.95 11.03 0.32
N LYS A 52 -1.16 9.99 0.03
CA LYS A 52 -0.49 9.83 -1.27
C LYS A 52 -0.13 8.36 -1.47
N ALA A 53 -0.58 7.74 -2.54
CA ALA A 53 -0.13 6.42 -2.98
C ALA A 53 0.63 6.55 -4.29
N ASN A 54 1.90 6.13 -4.32
CA ASN A 54 2.69 6.04 -5.55
C ASN A 54 2.99 4.56 -5.80
N LEU A 55 2.54 4.04 -6.93
CA LEU A 55 2.91 2.73 -7.43
C LEU A 55 4.22 2.88 -8.21
N GLU A 56 5.30 2.27 -7.73
CA GLU A 56 6.55 2.16 -8.49
C GLU A 56 6.37 0.97 -9.44
N ILE A 57 5.92 1.28 -10.67
CA ILE A 57 5.96 0.33 -11.78
C ILE A 57 7.35 0.46 -12.40
N GLU A 58 8.23 -0.49 -12.11
CA GLU A 58 9.41 -0.73 -12.94
C GLU A 58 8.93 -1.42 -14.23
N PHE A 59 9.16 -0.77 -15.38
CA PHE A 59 8.89 -1.32 -16.71
C PHE A 59 10.03 -2.22 -17.18
#